data_AF-A0AAJ2H4K4-F1
#
_entry.id   AF-A0AAJ2H4K4-F1
#
_cell.length_a   1.000
_cell.length_b   1.000
_cell.length_c   1.000
_cell.angle_alpha   90.00
_cell.angle_beta   90.00
_cell.angle_gamma   90.00
#
_symmetry.space_group_name_H-M   'P 1'
#
loop_
_entity.id
_entity.type
_entity.pdbx_description
1 polymer ?
#
loop_
_entity_poly.entity_id
_entity_poly.type
_entity_poly.pdbx_seq_one_letter_code
_entity_poly.pdbx_strand_id
1 'polypeptide(L)' 'SVKSALGEHPHPQFKLNVPDERKAIFYGLNHIEIQHHPRVREQIIAWLYPAPSYTYDISQSVEVMAD' A
#
# COMPACT_ATOMS: atom_id res chain seq x y z
N SER A 1 -17.91 2.14 11.67
CA SER A 1 -17.11 0.97 12.10
C SER A 1 -15.91 0.82 11.18
N VAL A 2 -14.87 0.09 11.59
CA VAL A 2 -13.66 -0.13 10.75
C VAL A 2 -14.02 -0.81 9.42
N LYS A 3 -14.88 -1.83 9.43
CA LYS A 3 -15.32 -2.53 8.21
C LYS A 3 -15.90 -1.57 7.16
N SER A 4 -16.83 -0.71 7.59
CA SER A 4 -17.44 0.28 6.69
C SER A 4 -16.43 1.31 6.18
N ALA A 5 -15.50 1.77 7.03
CA ALA A 5 -14.43 2.70 6.62
C ALA A 5 -13.46 2.08 5.60
N LEU A 6 -13.30 0.75 5.61
CA LEU A 6 -12.54 -0.01 4.61
C LEU A 6 -13.34 -0.36 3.35
N GLY A 7 -14.58 0.10 3.24
CA GLY A 7 -15.45 -0.20 2.10
C GLY A 7 -16.08 -1.59 2.11
N GLU A 8 -16.02 -2.31 3.24
CA GLU A 8 -16.64 -3.61 3.41
C GLU A 8 -18.10 -3.46 3.85
N HIS A 9 -19.00 -4.16 3.17
CA HIS A 9 -20.42 -4.18 3.48
C HIS A 9 -21.01 -5.59 3.25
N PRO A 10 -21.93 -6.07 4.12
CA PRO A 10 -22.54 -7.40 3.97
C PRO A 10 -23.39 -7.52 2.69
N HIS A 11 -24.08 -6.45 2.32
CA HIS A 11 -24.82 -6.39 1.05
C HIS A 11 -23.84 -6.11 -0.11
N PRO A 12 -23.73 -6.98 -1.13
CA PRO A 12 -22.71 -6.88 -2.18
C PRO A 12 -22.73 -5.55 -2.95
N GLN A 13 -23.91 -4.97 -3.18
CA GLN A 13 -24.08 -3.71 -3.91
C GLN A 13 -23.45 -2.48 -3.26
N PHE A 14 -23.14 -2.54 -1.95
CA PHE A 14 -22.50 -1.45 -1.22
C PHE A 14 -21.02 -1.73 -0.92
N LYS A 15 -20.47 -2.82 -1.44
CA LYS A 15 -19.05 -3.16 -1.28
C LYS A 15 -18.23 -2.36 -2.29
N LEU A 16 -17.25 -1.60 -1.80
CA LEU A 16 -16.44 -0.70 -2.65
C LEU A 16 -15.36 -1.44 -3.45
N ASN A 17 -15.08 -2.70 -3.14
CA ASN A 17 -14.07 -3.54 -3.81
C ASN A 17 -12.68 -2.88 -3.88
N VAL A 18 -12.31 -2.11 -2.85
CA VAL A 18 -10.95 -1.57 -2.74
C VAL A 18 -9.96 -2.74 -2.58
N PRO A 19 -8.86 -2.80 -3.35
CA PRO A 19 -7.82 -3.82 -3.18
C PRO A 19 -7.21 -3.77 -1.77
N ASP A 20 -6.86 -4.91 -1.20
CA ASP A 20 -6.35 -4.98 0.18
C ASP A 20 -5.00 -4.27 0.34
N GLU A 21 -4.14 -4.34 -0.67
CA GLU A 21 -2.87 -3.58 -0.74
C GLU A 21 -3.06 -2.06 -0.78
N ARG A 22 -4.29 -1.58 -1.05
CA ARG A 22 -4.67 -0.16 -1.10
C ARG A 22 -5.52 0.27 0.10
N LYS A 23 -5.56 -0.54 1.17
CA LYS A 23 -6.23 -0.23 2.44
C LYS A 23 -5.20 0.03 3.54
N ALA A 24 -5.49 0.97 4.44
CA ALA A 24 -4.67 1.22 5.63
C ALA A 24 -5.54 1.70 6.81
N ILE A 25 -5.11 1.42 8.04
CA ILE A 25 -5.74 1.90 9.28
C ILE A 25 -4.71 2.69 10.07
N PHE A 26 -5.07 3.90 10.47
CA PHE A 26 -4.25 4.76 11.32
C PHE A 26 -4.93 5.01 12.66
N TYR A 27 -4.39 4.43 13.73
CA TYR A 27 -4.82 4.69 15.10
C TYR A 27 -4.13 5.92 15.69
N GLY A 28 -4.82 6.59 16.61
CA GLY A 28 -4.32 7.79 17.29
C GLY A 28 -4.43 9.07 16.47
N LEU A 29 -5.11 9.05 15.32
CA LEU A 29 -5.38 10.22 14.49
C LEU A 29 -6.89 10.52 14.48
N ASN A 30 -7.24 11.78 14.57
CA ASN A 30 -8.58 12.26 14.28
C ASN A 30 -8.79 12.45 12.76
N HIS A 31 -10.03 12.73 12.36
CA HIS A 31 -10.42 12.77 10.95
C HIS A 31 -9.70 13.85 10.13
N ILE A 32 -9.38 14.99 10.75
CA ILE A 32 -8.74 16.12 10.07
C ILE A 32 -7.23 15.89 9.97
N GLU A 33 -6.63 15.29 11.00
CA GLU A 33 -5.19 14.98 11.02
C GLU A 33 -4.77 14.06 9.87
N ILE A 34 -5.66 13.18 9.40
CA ILE A 34 -5.41 12.31 8.23
C ILE A 34 -4.92 13.10 7.02
N GLN A 35 -5.40 14.33 6.83
CA GLN A 35 -5.06 15.14 5.66
C GLN A 35 -3.59 15.58 5.65
N HIS A 36 -2.93 15.68 6.82
CA HIS A 36 -1.61 16.33 6.95
C HIS A 36 -0.57 15.47 7.69
N HIS A 37 -0.97 14.33 8.25
CA HIS A 37 -0.09 13.51 9.06
C HIS A 37 0.98 12.78 8.20
N PRO A 38 2.28 12.82 8.57
CA PRO A 38 3.37 12.20 7.80
C PRO A 38 3.15 10.73 7.45
N ARG A 39 2.74 9.91 8.43
CA ARG A 39 2.42 8.47 8.21
C ARG A 39 1.39 8.24 7.10
N VAL A 40 0.39 9.11 6.98
CA VAL A 40 -0.64 8.98 5.94
C VAL A 40 -0.08 9.37 4.58
N ARG A 41 0.67 10.48 4.54
CA ARG A 41 1.37 10.93 3.33
C ARG A 41 2.31 9.85 2.77
N GLU A 42 3.12 9.25 3.63
CA GLU A 42 4.07 8.19 3.25
C GLU A 42 3.37 6.96 2.67
N GLN A 43 2.25 6.55 3.26
CA GLN A 43 1.45 5.44 2.74
C GLN A 43 0.87 5.76 1.35
N ILE A 44 0.38 6.99 1.14
CA ILE A 44 -0.14 7.42 -0.17
C ILE A 44 0.99 7.43 -1.21
N ILE A 45 2.19 7.89 -0.84
CA ILE A 45 3.36 7.88 -1.73
C ILE A 45 3.70 6.44 -2.12
N ALA A 46 3.76 5.51 -1.16
CA ALA A 46 4.05 4.10 -1.44
C ALA A 46 3.04 3.45 -2.40
N TRP A 47 1.77 3.87 -2.32
CA TRP A 47 0.72 3.44 -3.24
C TRP A 47 0.88 4.04 -4.65
N LEU A 48 1.21 5.31 -4.77
CA LEU A 48 1.29 5.99 -6.07
C LEU A 48 2.60 5.74 -6.80
N TYR A 49 3.69 5.52 -6.06
CA TYR A 49 5.04 5.32 -6.56
C TYR A 49 5.68 4.09 -5.91
N PRO A 50 5.24 2.87 -6.29
CA PRO A 50 5.90 1.66 -5.80
C PRO A 50 7.37 1.67 -6.24
N ALA A 51 8.26 1.25 -5.34
CA ALA A 51 9.67 1.12 -5.69
C ALA A 51 9.81 0.22 -6.92
N PRO A 52 10.71 0.54 -7.87
CA PRO A 52 10.99 -0.36 -8.98
C PRO A 52 11.41 -1.71 -8.40
N SER A 53 10.74 -2.78 -8.82
CA SER A 53 11.14 -4.13 -8.49
C SER A 53 12.51 -4.37 -9.13
N TYR A 54 13.58 -4.16 -8.38
CA TYR A 54 14.88 -4.72 -8.74
C TYR A 54 14.79 -6.22 -8.52
N THR A 55 14.19 -6.92 -9.49
CA THR A 55 14.50 -8.33 -9.69
C THR A 55 15.96 -8.38 -10.09
N TYR A 56 16.82 -8.63 -9.11
CA TYR A 56 18.16 -9.11 -9.37
C TYR A 56 18.02 -10.42 -10.13
N ASP A 57 18.18 -10.37 -11.44
CA ASP A 57 18.38 -11.56 -12.25
C ASP A 57 19.76 -12.13 -11.89
N ILE A 58 19.77 -13.14 -11.01
CA ILE A 58 20.99 -13.82 -10.56
C ILE A 58 21.69 -14.54 -11.73
N SER A 59 21.07 -14.63 -12.90
CA SER A 59 21.68 -15.24 -14.09
C SER A 59 22.86 -14.43 -14.66
N GLN A 60 22.98 -13.13 -14.34
CA GLN A 60 24.09 -12.29 -14.85
C GLN A 60 25.33 -12.24 -13.94
N SER A 61 25.28 -12.80 -12.72
CA SER A 61 26.39 -12.66 -11.76
C SER A 61 27.40 -13.81 -11.79
N VAL A 62 27.16 -14.87 -12.57
CA VAL A 62 28.06 -16.05 -12.63
C VAL A 62 29.13 -15.91 -13.71
N GLU A 63 28.92 -15.10 -14.76
CA GLU A 63 29.87 -14.97 -15.88
C GLU A 63 31.07 -14.05 -15.58
N VAL A 64 31.01 -13.20 -14.55
CA VAL A 64 32.02 -12.14 -14.34
C VAL A 64 33.11 -12.52 -13.34
N MET A 65 33.11 -13.76 -12.81
CA MET A 65 34.10 -14.21 -11.82
C MET A 65 34.98 -15.37 -12.29
N ALA A 66 35.08 -15.59 -13.60
CA ALA A 66 35.99 -16.55 -14.20
C ALA A 66 37.01 -15.82 -15.09
N ASP A 67 37.97 -15.14 -14.48
CA ASP A 67 39.24 -14.73 -15.07
C ASP A 67 40.37 -14.94 -14.04
#